data_AF-A0A4R4JW43-F1
#
_entry.id   AF-A0A4R4JW43-F1
#
_cell.length_a   1.000
_cell.length_b   1.000
_cell.length_c   1.000
_cell.angle_alpha   90.00
_cell.angle_beta   90.00
_cell.angle_gamma   90.00
#
_symmetry.space_group_name_H-M   'P 1'
#
loop_
_entity.id
_entity.type
_entity.pdbx_description
1 polymer ?
#
loop_
_entity_poly.entity_id
_entity_poly.type
_entity_poly.pdbx_seq_one_letter_code
_entity_poly.pdbx_strand_id
1 'polypeptide(L)'
;MDKRSNPLVRATSYLLIYLTAIQPLHPAIAAGITPDNHHTQVQHQGNVPVVNIATPNSAGISHNTYQEFNVATQGAVLNNATQEAQSQLAGQLNANPNLTGKAAELIINEVTGNGRSELQGQLEIVGNKANVMIANPNGITCDGCGFINTSSATLTTGKPQFDKQGALEALEVKQGQITISGKGLEGKATDYVDIISRATELNGKIQANNLSLTQGTNRISLKDGTVKSIAGESAKPQLAIDTKALGGMYANKIRLVATEDGVGVNLKELTSDQRDITLNVNGKIELGNTRAKTDLNIMGKETYIAPNINVQAGRDITLANTTLENKGSVTAGRDMRVFGDTVRNTGDKALLQANDNLWIQKDAQGNKGQLVENRSATIKTVQGDL
;
A
#
# COMPACT_ATOMS: atom_id res chain seq x y z
N MET A 1 -3.74 -32.66 45.74
CA MET A 1 -4.56 -33.55 44.91
C MET A 1 -3.84 -33.77 43.59
N ASP A 2 -2.93 -34.74 43.57
CA ASP A 2 -2.15 -35.11 42.40
C ASP A 2 -3.04 -35.75 41.35
N LYS A 3 -3.31 -35.03 40.25
CA LYS A 3 -3.88 -35.64 39.04
C LYS A 3 -2.79 -36.51 38.40
N ARG A 4 -2.76 -37.79 38.78
CA ARG A 4 -1.97 -38.82 38.08
C ARG A 4 -2.40 -38.82 36.61
N SER A 5 -1.53 -38.32 35.73
CA SER A 5 -1.71 -38.37 34.28
C SER A 5 -1.73 -39.83 33.82
N ASN A 6 -2.85 -40.27 33.25
CA ASN A 6 -3.05 -41.64 32.78
C ASN A 6 -2.03 -41.97 31.66
N PRO A 7 -1.26 -43.07 31.74
CA PRO A 7 -0.26 -43.44 30.74
C PRO A 7 -0.84 -43.57 29.32
N LEU A 8 -2.13 -43.90 29.19
CA LEU A 8 -2.84 -43.96 27.90
C LEU A 8 -3.01 -42.58 27.25
N VAL A 9 -3.17 -41.52 28.05
CA VAL A 9 -3.26 -40.13 27.58
C VAL A 9 -1.89 -39.63 27.10
N ARG A 10 -0.80 -40.09 27.73
CA ARG A 10 0.56 -39.79 27.28
C ARG A 10 0.89 -40.48 25.97
N ALA A 11 0.55 -41.76 25.83
CA ALA A 11 0.78 -42.52 24.60
C ALA A 11 0.01 -41.93 23.41
N THR A 12 -1.25 -41.55 23.61
CA THR A 12 -2.06 -40.89 22.57
C THR A 12 -1.54 -39.50 22.22
N SER A 13 -1.05 -38.73 23.19
CA SER A 13 -0.41 -37.43 22.93
C SER A 13 0.89 -37.55 22.13
N TYR A 14 1.75 -38.53 22.45
CA TYR A 14 2.97 -38.78 21.69
C TYR A 14 2.69 -39.28 20.26
N LEU A 15 1.66 -40.10 20.08
CA LEU A 15 1.22 -40.55 18.75
C LEU A 15 0.68 -39.37 17.92
N LEU A 16 -0.07 -38.44 18.52
CA LEU A 16 -0.57 -37.23 17.84
C LEU A 16 0.58 -36.28 17.44
N ILE A 17 1.58 -36.10 18.31
CA ILE A 17 2.78 -35.31 18.03
C ILE A 17 3.59 -35.96 16.89
N TYR A 18 3.73 -37.28 16.90
CA TYR A 18 4.43 -38.00 15.84
C TYR A 18 3.70 -37.94 14.49
N LEU A 19 2.36 -38.05 14.50
CA LEU A 19 1.51 -37.94 13.30
C LEU A 19 1.49 -36.52 12.72
N THR A 20 1.63 -35.48 13.56
CA THR A 20 1.71 -34.08 13.09
C THR A 20 3.12 -33.66 12.67
N ALA A 21 4.17 -34.22 13.28
CA ALA A 21 5.56 -33.91 12.95
C ALA A 21 6.07 -34.59 11.67
N ILE A 22 5.38 -35.63 11.18
CA ILE A 22 5.83 -36.45 10.04
C ILE A 22 4.88 -36.38 8.85
N GLN A 23 3.86 -35.51 8.89
CA GLN A 23 3.21 -35.15 7.63
C GLN A 23 4.28 -34.48 6.76
N PRO A 24 4.55 -34.98 5.54
CA PRO A 24 5.33 -34.20 4.60
C PRO A 24 4.53 -32.90 4.44
N LEU A 25 5.10 -31.79 4.91
CA LEU A 25 4.78 -30.48 4.37
C LEU A 25 5.15 -30.62 2.89
N HIS A 26 4.16 -31.01 2.09
CA HIS A 26 4.28 -30.88 0.66
C HIS A 26 4.57 -29.39 0.49
N PRO A 27 5.72 -28.99 -0.08
CA PRO A 27 5.83 -27.62 -0.52
C PRO A 27 4.61 -27.42 -1.40
N ALA A 28 3.71 -26.52 -1.01
CA ALA A 28 2.78 -25.97 -1.96
C ALA A 28 3.71 -25.32 -2.98
N ILE A 29 3.96 -26.02 -4.09
CA ILE A 29 4.46 -25.38 -5.29
C ILE A 29 3.43 -24.28 -5.50
N ALA A 30 3.82 -23.04 -5.22
CA ALA A 30 2.96 -21.90 -5.41
C ALA A 30 2.39 -22.05 -6.81
N ALA A 31 1.07 -22.24 -6.86
CA ALA A 31 0.36 -22.44 -8.09
C ALA A 31 0.73 -21.26 -9.00
N GLY A 32 1.23 -21.53 -10.20
CA GLY A 32 2.09 -20.59 -10.94
C GLY A 32 1.34 -19.37 -11.51
N ILE A 33 1.64 -19.05 -12.77
CA ILE A 33 0.83 -18.10 -13.54
C ILE A 33 -0.03 -18.93 -14.49
N THR A 34 -1.34 -18.92 -14.25
CA THR A 34 -2.31 -19.74 -14.99
C THR A 34 -3.36 -18.84 -15.63
N PRO A 35 -3.25 -18.53 -16.94
CA PRO A 35 -4.27 -17.78 -17.67
C PRO A 35 -5.63 -18.49 -17.64
N ASP A 36 -6.72 -17.74 -17.71
CA ASP A 36 -8.07 -18.29 -17.81
C ASP A 36 -8.63 -18.33 -19.24
N ASN A 37 -7.86 -17.82 -20.22
CA ASN A 37 -8.24 -17.76 -21.62
C ASN A 37 -7.02 -17.90 -22.56
N HIS A 38 -7.27 -17.94 -23.87
CA HIS A 38 -6.24 -18.15 -24.89
C HIS A 38 -5.54 -16.88 -25.39
N HIS A 39 -6.01 -15.69 -25.03
CA HIS A 39 -5.39 -14.43 -25.45
C HIS A 39 -4.09 -14.14 -24.69
N THR A 40 -3.96 -14.68 -23.47
CA THR A 40 -2.73 -14.63 -22.67
C THR A 40 -2.07 -15.99 -22.67
N GLN A 41 -0.78 -16.06 -22.97
CA GLN A 41 -0.05 -17.33 -23.03
C GLN A 41 1.12 -17.30 -22.08
N VAL A 42 1.32 -18.37 -21.32
CA VAL A 42 2.47 -18.54 -20.43
C VAL A 42 3.36 -19.62 -21.00
N GLN A 43 4.62 -19.28 -21.21
CA GLN A 43 5.69 -20.22 -21.54
C GLN A 43 6.77 -20.12 -20.47
N HIS A 44 7.72 -21.05 -20.49
CA HIS A 44 8.83 -21.05 -19.53
C HIS A 44 10.16 -20.95 -20.27
N GLN A 45 11.03 -20.08 -19.79
CA GLN A 45 12.42 -19.98 -20.24
C GLN A 45 13.31 -20.39 -19.06
N GLY A 46 13.76 -21.65 -19.07
CA GLY A 46 14.25 -22.30 -17.86
C GLY A 46 13.16 -22.37 -16.80
N ASN A 47 13.43 -21.81 -15.60
CA ASN A 47 12.47 -21.80 -14.48
C ASN A 47 11.64 -20.50 -14.39
N VAL A 48 11.88 -19.53 -15.27
CA VAL A 48 11.19 -18.23 -15.25
C VAL A 48 9.97 -18.29 -16.18
N PRO A 49 8.74 -18.07 -15.66
CA PRO A 49 7.57 -17.92 -16.50
C PRO A 49 7.64 -16.63 -17.31
N VAL A 50 7.36 -16.74 -18.60
CA VAL A 50 7.26 -15.64 -19.56
C VAL A 50 5.82 -15.58 -20.07
N VAL A 51 5.14 -14.50 -19.75
CA VAL A 51 3.77 -14.22 -20.16
C VAL A 51 3.80 -13.44 -21.47
N ASN A 52 3.42 -14.07 -22.57
CA ASN A 52 3.03 -13.37 -23.78
C ASN A 52 1.66 -12.75 -23.54
N ILE A 53 1.67 -11.47 -23.19
CA ILE A 53 0.47 -10.68 -22.89
C ILE A 53 -0.46 -10.61 -24.10
N ALA A 54 -1.75 -10.41 -23.86
CA ALA A 54 -2.77 -10.23 -24.89
C ALA A 54 -2.54 -8.99 -25.75
N THR A 55 -3.10 -8.99 -26.97
CA THR A 55 -3.05 -7.83 -27.87
C THR A 55 -3.65 -6.59 -27.18
N PRO A 56 -2.93 -5.45 -27.15
CA PRO A 56 -3.45 -4.21 -26.60
C PRO A 56 -4.65 -3.71 -27.40
N ASN A 57 -5.66 -3.18 -26.71
CA ASN A 57 -6.81 -2.55 -27.36
C ASN A 57 -6.47 -1.14 -27.92
N SER A 58 -7.46 -0.44 -28.48
CA SER A 58 -7.28 0.92 -29.02
C SER A 58 -6.81 1.94 -27.98
N ALA A 59 -7.10 1.73 -26.69
CA ALA A 59 -6.64 2.55 -25.58
C ALA A 59 -5.22 2.16 -25.08
N GLY A 60 -4.54 1.24 -25.77
CA GLY A 60 -3.19 0.79 -25.40
C GLY A 60 -3.16 -0.18 -24.21
N ILE A 61 -4.30 -0.74 -23.82
CA ILE A 61 -4.41 -1.64 -22.65
C ILE A 61 -4.34 -3.09 -23.12
N SER A 62 -3.36 -3.83 -22.61
CA SER A 62 -3.35 -5.30 -22.65
C SER A 62 -3.99 -5.82 -21.37
N HIS A 63 -5.19 -6.40 -21.48
CA HIS A 63 -5.93 -6.97 -20.36
C HIS A 63 -5.78 -8.49 -20.35
N ASN A 64 -5.14 -9.00 -19.31
CA ASN A 64 -4.78 -10.39 -19.13
C ASN A 64 -5.51 -10.90 -17.88
N THR A 65 -6.19 -12.03 -18.00
CA THR A 65 -6.98 -12.61 -16.91
C THR A 65 -6.47 -14.00 -16.55
N TYR A 66 -6.51 -14.32 -15.26
CA TYR A 66 -5.85 -15.49 -14.69
C TYR A 66 -6.72 -16.19 -13.67
N GLN A 67 -6.66 -17.51 -13.65
CA GLN A 67 -7.10 -18.29 -12.49
C GLN A 67 -6.18 -18.05 -11.29
N GLU A 68 -4.87 -17.98 -11.56
CA GLU A 68 -3.82 -17.76 -10.56
C GLU A 68 -2.72 -16.88 -11.15
N PHE A 69 -2.29 -15.88 -10.38
CA PHE A 69 -1.17 -15.02 -10.76
C PHE A 69 -0.26 -14.86 -9.55
N ASN A 70 0.77 -15.72 -9.49
CA ASN A 70 1.78 -15.72 -8.44
C ASN A 70 3.18 -15.54 -9.05
N VAL A 71 4.01 -14.71 -8.43
CA VAL A 71 5.39 -14.47 -8.86
C VAL A 71 6.30 -15.03 -7.79
N ALA A 72 6.91 -16.19 -8.05
CA ALA A 72 7.86 -16.79 -7.13
C ALA A 72 9.21 -16.05 -7.13
N THR A 73 10.16 -16.49 -6.30
CA THR A 73 11.43 -15.79 -6.06
C THR A 73 12.33 -15.64 -7.29
N GLN A 74 12.21 -16.54 -8.27
CA GLN A 74 12.91 -16.43 -9.55
C GLN A 74 12.37 -15.29 -10.45
N GLY A 75 11.22 -14.70 -10.08
CA GLY A 75 10.55 -13.65 -10.83
C GLY A 75 9.68 -14.17 -11.98
N ALA A 76 9.13 -13.24 -12.75
CA ALA A 76 8.32 -13.49 -13.94
C ALA A 76 8.51 -12.38 -14.97
N VAL A 77 8.29 -12.69 -16.24
CA VAL A 77 8.45 -11.74 -17.34
C VAL A 77 7.11 -11.52 -18.05
N LEU A 78 6.72 -10.27 -18.28
CA LEU A 78 5.66 -9.85 -19.17
C LEU A 78 6.29 -9.46 -20.51
N ASN A 79 6.02 -10.21 -21.56
CA ASN A 79 6.57 -9.97 -22.89
C ASN A 79 5.79 -8.89 -23.63
N ASN A 80 6.27 -7.65 -23.56
CA ASN A 80 5.73 -6.49 -24.28
C ASN A 80 6.59 -6.11 -25.50
N ALA A 81 7.39 -7.04 -26.01
CA ALA A 81 8.34 -6.80 -27.09
C ALA A 81 7.68 -6.99 -28.46
N THR A 82 7.80 -5.98 -29.33
CA THR A 82 7.35 -6.02 -30.74
C THR A 82 8.42 -6.56 -31.70
N GLN A 83 9.62 -6.83 -31.17
CA GLN A 83 10.77 -7.41 -31.84
C GLN A 83 11.55 -8.23 -30.80
N GLU A 84 12.57 -8.97 -31.23
CA GLU A 84 13.45 -9.71 -30.32
C GLU A 84 14.05 -8.77 -29.25
N ALA A 85 14.08 -9.20 -27.99
CA ALA A 85 14.51 -8.38 -26.87
C ALA A 85 15.20 -9.22 -25.79
N GLN A 86 16.17 -8.61 -25.11
CA GLN A 86 16.91 -9.22 -24.01
C GLN A 86 16.20 -8.96 -22.69
N SER A 87 15.69 -10.01 -22.04
CA SER A 87 15.19 -9.99 -20.66
C SER A 87 16.34 -10.17 -19.67
N GLN A 88 16.23 -9.48 -18.53
CA GLN A 88 17.13 -9.61 -17.39
C GLN A 88 16.91 -10.93 -16.63
N LEU A 89 15.67 -11.41 -16.56
CA LEU A 89 15.31 -12.63 -15.83
C LEU A 89 15.36 -13.90 -16.70
N ALA A 90 15.03 -13.79 -17.99
CA ALA A 90 14.82 -14.95 -18.87
C ALA A 90 15.81 -15.04 -20.05
N GLY A 91 16.71 -14.07 -20.24
CA GLY A 91 17.63 -14.11 -21.38
C GLY A 91 17.02 -13.55 -22.66
N GLN A 92 17.56 -13.95 -23.83
CA GLN A 92 17.03 -13.51 -25.12
C GLN A 92 15.63 -14.09 -25.37
N LEU A 93 14.67 -13.23 -25.70
CA LEU A 93 13.28 -13.61 -25.99
C LEU A 93 12.85 -13.08 -27.36
N ASN A 94 12.08 -13.89 -28.08
CA ASN A 94 11.42 -13.47 -29.31
C ASN A 94 10.34 -12.40 -29.02
N ALA A 95 9.95 -11.69 -30.07
CA ALA A 95 8.78 -10.81 -30.04
C ALA A 95 7.55 -11.57 -29.54
N ASN A 96 6.68 -10.89 -28.80
CA ASN A 96 5.42 -11.47 -28.38
C ASN A 96 4.51 -11.68 -29.61
N PRO A 97 4.11 -12.93 -29.93
CA PRO A 97 3.32 -13.24 -31.13
C PRO A 97 1.92 -12.63 -31.12
N ASN A 98 1.40 -12.21 -29.97
CA ASN A 98 0.09 -11.56 -29.86
C ASN A 98 0.13 -10.08 -30.30
N LEU A 99 1.31 -9.46 -30.35
CA LEU A 99 1.46 -8.04 -30.67
C LEU A 99 1.58 -7.82 -32.18
N THR A 100 0.67 -7.03 -32.76
CA THR A 100 0.66 -6.67 -34.19
C THR A 100 1.42 -5.36 -34.44
N GLY A 101 2.65 -5.27 -33.94
CA GLY A 101 3.53 -4.10 -34.09
C GLY A 101 3.27 -2.95 -33.11
N LYS A 102 2.25 -3.04 -32.26
CA LYS A 102 1.98 -2.09 -31.16
C LYS A 102 2.11 -2.79 -29.81
N ALA A 103 2.91 -2.20 -28.92
CA ALA A 103 3.04 -2.64 -27.53
C ALA A 103 1.97 -2.03 -26.62
N ALA A 104 1.77 -2.66 -25.46
CA ALA A 104 0.91 -2.15 -24.41
C ALA A 104 1.52 -0.93 -23.72
N GLU A 105 0.69 0.05 -23.39
CA GLU A 105 1.02 1.18 -22.51
C GLU A 105 0.63 0.88 -21.06
N LEU A 106 -0.40 0.04 -20.88
CA LEU A 106 -0.84 -0.51 -19.60
C LEU A 106 -1.07 -2.02 -19.75
N ILE A 107 -0.44 -2.81 -18.87
CA ILE A 107 -0.66 -4.24 -18.76
C ILE A 107 -1.43 -4.51 -17.48
N ILE A 108 -2.69 -4.94 -17.62
CA ILE A 108 -3.54 -5.34 -16.50
C ILE A 108 -3.45 -6.86 -16.35
N ASN A 109 -3.10 -7.31 -15.16
CA ASN A 109 -3.12 -8.70 -14.74
C ASN A 109 -4.21 -8.89 -13.69
N GLU A 110 -5.39 -9.34 -14.13
CA GLU A 110 -6.56 -9.53 -13.28
C GLU A 110 -6.75 -11.01 -12.92
N VAL A 111 -6.80 -11.31 -11.62
CA VAL A 111 -7.15 -12.65 -11.15
C VAL A 111 -8.66 -12.76 -11.04
N THR A 112 -9.24 -13.67 -11.82
CA THR A 112 -10.68 -13.99 -11.86
C THR A 112 -11.00 -15.25 -11.05
N GLY A 113 -9.98 -16.04 -10.71
CA GLY A 113 -10.09 -17.17 -9.78
C GLY A 113 -10.32 -16.72 -8.32
N ASN A 114 -10.44 -17.69 -7.42
CA ASN A 114 -10.73 -17.45 -6.00
C ASN A 114 -9.47 -17.34 -5.12
N GLY A 115 -8.29 -17.57 -5.71
CA GLY A 115 -7.01 -17.55 -5.00
C GLY A 115 -6.47 -16.14 -4.78
N ARG A 116 -5.69 -15.96 -3.71
CA ARG A 116 -4.85 -14.77 -3.50
C ARG A 116 -3.62 -14.81 -4.42
N SER A 117 -3.01 -13.66 -4.64
CA SER A 117 -1.72 -13.54 -5.32
C SER A 117 -0.56 -13.45 -4.33
N GLU A 118 0.47 -14.25 -4.51
CA GLU A 118 1.72 -14.26 -3.77
C GLU A 118 2.85 -13.75 -4.68
N LEU A 119 3.43 -12.61 -4.33
CA LEU A 119 4.46 -11.90 -5.09
C LEU A 119 5.76 -11.87 -4.27
N GLN A 120 6.72 -12.71 -4.64
CA GLN A 120 7.95 -12.99 -3.89
C GLN A 120 9.22 -12.68 -4.69
N GLY A 121 9.08 -12.17 -5.92
CA GLY A 121 10.20 -11.88 -6.81
C GLY A 121 9.92 -10.68 -7.72
N GLN A 122 10.84 -10.44 -8.66
CA GLN A 122 10.75 -9.34 -9.61
C GLN A 122 9.76 -9.66 -10.74
N LEU A 123 8.95 -8.67 -11.13
CA LEU A 123 8.13 -8.71 -12.33
C LEU A 123 8.75 -7.79 -13.38
N GLU A 124 9.29 -8.39 -14.43
CA GLU A 124 9.94 -7.68 -15.52
C GLU A 124 8.98 -7.45 -16.70
N ILE A 125 9.02 -6.27 -17.30
CA ILE A 125 8.49 -6.05 -18.65
C ILE A 125 9.65 -6.12 -19.64
N VAL A 126 9.69 -7.14 -20.49
CA VAL A 126 10.70 -7.19 -21.57
C VAL A 126 10.17 -6.44 -22.80
N GLY A 127 11.06 -5.72 -23.48
CA GLY A 127 10.71 -4.88 -24.62
C GLY A 127 10.28 -3.47 -24.19
N ASN A 128 9.11 -3.03 -24.67
CA ASN A 128 8.68 -1.66 -24.46
C ASN A 128 8.21 -1.44 -23.01
N LYS A 129 8.74 -0.40 -22.35
CA LYS A 129 8.36 0.04 -21.00
C LYS A 129 6.87 0.35 -20.93
N ALA A 130 6.17 -0.13 -19.90
CA ALA A 130 4.75 0.11 -19.71
C ALA A 130 4.38 0.30 -18.22
N ASN A 131 3.12 0.66 -17.96
CA ASN A 131 2.53 0.56 -16.63
C ASN A 131 2.03 -0.88 -16.38
N VAL A 132 2.07 -1.32 -15.12
CA VAL A 132 1.56 -2.64 -14.72
C VAL A 132 0.55 -2.49 -13.60
N MET A 133 -0.56 -3.20 -13.73
CA MET A 133 -1.56 -3.37 -12.68
C MET A 133 -1.71 -4.85 -12.36
N ILE A 134 -1.67 -5.21 -11.07
CA ILE A 134 -2.01 -6.54 -10.58
C ILE A 134 -3.29 -6.37 -9.74
N ALA A 135 -4.39 -6.90 -10.25
CA ALA A 135 -5.71 -6.78 -9.66
C ALA A 135 -6.20 -8.14 -9.16
N ASN A 136 -6.36 -8.29 -7.84
CA ASN A 136 -6.89 -9.51 -7.24
C ASN A 136 -7.81 -9.18 -6.06
N PRO A 137 -9.15 -9.23 -6.24
CA PRO A 137 -10.11 -8.96 -5.18
C PRO A 137 -10.00 -9.87 -3.95
N ASN A 138 -9.46 -11.09 -4.10
CA ASN A 138 -9.23 -12.02 -2.99
C ASN A 138 -8.06 -11.56 -2.09
N GLY A 139 -7.17 -10.72 -2.63
CA GLY A 139 -6.05 -10.11 -1.95
C GLY A 139 -4.69 -10.47 -2.55
N ILE A 140 -3.68 -9.71 -2.11
CA ILE A 140 -2.31 -9.80 -2.62
C ILE A 140 -1.36 -9.82 -1.43
N THR A 141 -0.33 -10.66 -1.49
CA THR A 141 0.79 -10.66 -0.56
C THR A 141 2.06 -10.33 -1.34
N CYS A 142 2.82 -9.33 -0.91
CA CYS A 142 4.15 -9.00 -1.44
C CYS A 142 5.20 -9.30 -0.37
N ASP A 143 6.13 -10.21 -0.66
CA ASP A 143 7.27 -10.54 0.20
C ASP A 143 8.58 -10.45 -0.59
N GLY A 144 9.06 -9.23 -0.82
CA GLY A 144 10.24 -8.97 -1.65
C GLY A 144 9.89 -8.80 -3.14
N CYS A 145 8.64 -8.44 -3.44
CA CYS A 145 8.25 -8.13 -4.81
C CYS A 145 8.90 -6.83 -5.31
N GLY A 146 9.16 -6.75 -6.61
CA GLY A 146 9.67 -5.55 -7.26
C GLY A 146 9.39 -5.57 -8.75
N PHE A 147 9.80 -4.50 -9.44
CA PHE A 147 9.47 -4.28 -10.84
C PHE A 147 10.70 -3.88 -11.66
N ILE A 148 10.81 -4.42 -12.87
CA ILE A 148 11.88 -4.12 -13.82
C ILE A 148 11.25 -3.59 -15.11
N ASN A 149 11.78 -2.46 -15.62
CA ASN A 149 11.30 -1.79 -16.82
C ASN A 149 9.80 -1.41 -16.77
N THR A 150 9.35 -0.97 -15.59
CA THR A 150 7.96 -0.56 -15.33
C THR A 150 7.93 0.93 -14.99
N SER A 151 7.05 1.70 -15.64
CA SER A 151 6.88 3.12 -15.33
C SER A 151 6.13 3.32 -14.02
N SER A 152 4.92 2.76 -13.93
CA SER A 152 4.11 2.79 -12.70
C SER A 152 3.60 1.38 -12.40
N ALA A 153 3.58 1.03 -11.11
CA ALA A 153 3.08 -0.25 -10.63
C ALA A 153 1.87 -0.04 -9.71
N THR A 154 0.76 -0.71 -10.00
CA THR A 154 -0.44 -0.70 -9.16
C THR A 154 -0.71 -2.11 -8.62
N LEU A 155 -0.75 -2.24 -7.30
CA LEU A 155 -1.29 -3.43 -6.62
C LEU A 155 -2.70 -3.10 -6.13
N THR A 156 -3.70 -3.87 -6.55
CA THR A 156 -5.08 -3.58 -6.18
C THR A 156 -5.93 -4.80 -5.86
N THR A 157 -6.85 -4.63 -4.91
CA THR A 157 -7.98 -5.55 -4.72
C THR A 157 -9.26 -5.05 -5.39
N GLY A 158 -9.16 -3.96 -6.14
CA GLY A 158 -10.23 -3.42 -6.94
C GLY A 158 -10.40 -4.18 -8.24
N LYS A 159 -11.65 -4.35 -8.67
CA LYS A 159 -11.99 -4.91 -9.97
C LYS A 159 -11.92 -3.82 -11.06
N PRO A 160 -11.13 -4.00 -12.13
CA PRO A 160 -11.13 -3.11 -13.30
C PRO A 160 -12.53 -2.97 -13.91
N GLN A 161 -12.92 -1.73 -14.21
CA GLN A 161 -14.16 -1.40 -14.92
C GLN A 161 -13.78 -0.69 -16.21
N PHE A 162 -14.22 -1.23 -17.35
CA PHE A 162 -13.94 -0.69 -18.67
C PHE A 162 -15.15 0.04 -19.23
N ASP A 163 -14.93 1.10 -19.99
CA ASP A 163 -16.00 1.74 -20.77
C ASP A 163 -16.31 0.94 -22.05
N LYS A 164 -17.30 1.42 -22.81
CA LYS A 164 -17.74 0.77 -24.06
C LYS A 164 -16.65 0.72 -25.14
N GLN A 165 -15.63 1.57 -25.03
CA GLN A 165 -14.50 1.67 -25.95
C GLN A 165 -13.31 0.81 -25.48
N GLY A 166 -13.41 0.16 -24.31
CA GLY A 166 -12.37 -0.68 -23.73
C GLY A 166 -11.31 0.10 -22.94
N ALA A 167 -11.48 1.41 -22.73
CA ALA A 167 -10.58 2.15 -21.85
C ALA A 167 -10.90 1.84 -20.38
N LEU A 168 -9.88 1.84 -19.52
CA LEU A 168 -10.08 1.65 -18.08
C LEU A 168 -10.76 2.89 -17.50
N GLU A 169 -12.02 2.75 -17.09
CA GLU A 169 -12.83 3.84 -16.58
C GLU A 169 -12.69 3.99 -15.06
N ALA A 170 -12.71 2.86 -14.33
CA ALA A 170 -12.70 2.88 -12.89
C ALA A 170 -12.07 1.61 -12.28
N LEU A 171 -11.72 1.71 -10.99
CA LEU A 171 -11.47 0.55 -10.13
C LEU A 171 -12.54 0.49 -9.04
N GLU A 172 -13.15 -0.67 -8.86
CA GLU A 172 -14.11 -0.92 -7.78
C GLU A 172 -13.53 -1.81 -6.68
N VAL A 173 -13.22 -1.20 -5.54
CA VAL A 173 -12.72 -1.88 -4.35
C VAL A 173 -13.90 -2.13 -3.41
N LYS A 174 -14.29 -3.40 -3.23
CA LYS A 174 -15.35 -3.81 -2.30
C LYS A 174 -14.87 -4.69 -1.15
N GLN A 175 -13.73 -5.35 -1.34
CA GLN A 175 -13.13 -6.29 -0.40
C GLN A 175 -11.63 -6.46 -0.68
N GLY A 176 -11.00 -7.43 0.00
CA GLY A 176 -9.61 -7.81 -0.18
C GLY A 176 -8.64 -6.99 0.68
N GLN A 177 -7.55 -7.66 1.08
CA GLN A 177 -6.44 -7.08 1.82
C GLN A 177 -5.14 -7.26 1.05
N ILE A 178 -4.31 -6.22 1.02
CA ILE A 178 -2.93 -6.30 0.57
C ILE A 178 -2.02 -6.44 1.79
N THR A 179 -1.11 -7.41 1.76
CA THR A 179 -0.13 -7.63 2.82
C THR A 179 1.26 -7.40 2.25
N ILE A 180 2.02 -6.49 2.85
CA ILE A 180 3.44 -6.32 2.58
C ILE A 180 4.21 -7.02 3.71
N SER A 181 4.76 -8.19 3.40
CA SER A 181 5.46 -9.07 4.33
C SER A 181 6.88 -8.58 4.65
N GLY A 182 7.61 -9.36 5.44
CA GLY A 182 8.88 -8.93 6.06
C GLY A 182 9.97 -8.48 5.07
N LYS A 183 10.03 -9.05 3.86
CA LYS A 183 11.00 -8.61 2.84
C LYS A 183 10.60 -7.31 2.12
N GLY A 184 9.37 -6.84 2.32
CA GLY A 184 8.92 -5.54 1.81
C GLY A 184 8.56 -5.52 0.32
N LEU A 185 8.46 -4.30 -0.22
CA LEU A 185 8.19 -3.98 -1.62
C LEU A 185 9.29 -3.06 -2.15
N GLU A 186 9.96 -3.47 -3.22
CA GLU A 186 11.03 -2.72 -3.89
C GLU A 186 10.52 -2.02 -5.16
N GLY A 187 10.05 -0.79 -5.01
CA GLY A 187 9.43 0.02 -6.06
C GLY A 187 10.28 1.20 -6.54
N LYS A 188 11.52 1.35 -6.06
CA LYS A 188 12.41 2.48 -6.44
C LYS A 188 12.82 2.50 -7.92
N ALA A 189 12.68 1.38 -8.63
CA ALA A 189 12.89 1.31 -10.08
C ALA A 189 11.70 1.85 -10.90
N THR A 190 10.57 2.15 -10.24
CA THR A 190 9.36 2.73 -10.86
C THR A 190 9.23 4.20 -10.50
N ASP A 191 8.52 4.97 -11.33
CA ASP A 191 8.20 6.37 -11.04
C ASP A 191 7.11 6.46 -9.94
N TYR A 192 6.14 5.54 -9.96
CA TYR A 192 5.01 5.49 -9.04
C TYR A 192 4.68 4.06 -8.58
N VAL A 193 4.33 3.95 -7.31
CA VAL A 193 3.69 2.76 -6.72
C VAL A 193 2.34 3.18 -6.14
N ASP A 194 1.27 2.54 -6.63
CA ASP A 194 -0.08 2.69 -6.11
C ASP A 194 -0.54 1.40 -5.42
N ILE A 195 -1.03 1.51 -4.18
CA ILE A 195 -1.67 0.42 -3.44
C ILE A 195 -3.13 0.80 -3.22
N ILE A 196 -4.04 0.10 -3.89
CA ILE A 196 -5.47 0.40 -3.92
C ILE A 196 -6.24 -0.81 -3.41
N SER A 197 -6.67 -0.80 -2.15
CA SER A 197 -7.27 -1.98 -1.52
C SER A 197 -8.29 -1.61 -0.46
N ARG A 198 -9.08 -2.56 0.04
CA ARG A 198 -9.96 -2.24 1.17
C ARG A 198 -9.14 -1.99 2.43
N ALA A 199 -8.17 -2.86 2.69
CA ALA A 199 -7.22 -2.70 3.79
C ALA A 199 -5.81 -3.13 3.38
N THR A 200 -4.79 -2.60 4.06
CA THR A 200 -3.38 -2.98 3.89
C THR A 200 -2.75 -3.31 5.23
N GLU A 201 -2.03 -4.43 5.32
CA GLU A 201 -1.13 -4.74 6.43
C GLU A 201 0.32 -4.57 5.99
N LEU A 202 1.13 -3.90 6.82
CA LEU A 202 2.51 -3.57 6.52
C LEU A 202 3.44 -4.15 7.60
N ASN A 203 4.01 -5.30 7.29
CA ASN A 203 4.98 -6.04 8.11
C ASN A 203 6.44 -5.80 7.69
N GLY A 204 6.68 -5.23 6.51
CA GLY A 204 8.00 -4.85 6.00
C GLY A 204 8.02 -3.46 5.39
N LYS A 205 9.12 -3.10 4.73
CA LYS A 205 9.28 -1.75 4.17
C LYS A 205 8.65 -1.64 2.79
N ILE A 206 8.02 -0.50 2.50
CA ILE A 206 7.75 -0.08 1.11
C ILE A 206 8.81 0.95 0.73
N GLN A 207 9.53 0.69 -0.35
CA GLN A 207 10.47 1.62 -0.94
C GLN A 207 9.94 2.07 -2.31
N ALA A 208 9.74 3.37 -2.54
CA ALA A 208 9.21 3.87 -3.82
C ALA A 208 9.76 5.26 -4.16
N ASN A 209 9.60 5.70 -5.41
CA ASN A 209 9.81 7.12 -5.73
C ASN A 209 8.59 7.93 -5.28
N ASN A 210 7.42 7.68 -5.87
CA ASN A 210 6.17 8.27 -5.41
C ASN A 210 5.24 7.16 -4.93
N LEU A 211 4.78 7.23 -3.68
CA LEU A 211 3.91 6.24 -3.07
C LEU A 211 2.52 6.82 -2.83
N SER A 212 1.49 6.11 -3.31
CA SER A 212 0.09 6.46 -3.07
C SER A 212 -0.68 5.24 -2.57
N LEU A 213 -1.41 5.43 -1.47
CA LEU A 213 -2.30 4.42 -0.89
C LEU A 213 -3.73 4.94 -0.91
N THR A 214 -4.64 4.21 -1.52
CA THR A 214 -6.08 4.50 -1.47
C THR A 214 -6.81 3.31 -0.86
N GLN A 215 -7.42 3.53 0.32
CA GLN A 215 -7.95 2.48 1.17
C GLN A 215 -9.44 2.65 1.47
N GLY A 216 -10.10 1.55 1.82
CA GLY A 216 -11.54 1.47 2.04
C GLY A 216 -12.33 1.01 0.81
N THR A 217 -13.65 1.00 0.92
CA THR A 217 -14.54 0.61 -0.16
C THR A 217 -14.82 1.78 -1.10
N ASN A 218 -14.28 1.70 -2.31
CA ASN A 218 -14.19 2.84 -3.23
C ASN A 218 -14.49 2.46 -4.68
N ARG A 219 -15.16 3.36 -5.39
CA ARG A 219 -15.03 3.50 -6.83
C ARG A 219 -14.06 4.63 -7.12
N ILE A 220 -12.91 4.30 -7.70
CA ILE A 220 -11.88 5.24 -8.13
C ILE A 220 -12.05 5.47 -9.62
N SER A 221 -12.35 6.70 -10.03
CA SER A 221 -12.43 7.09 -11.44
C SER A 221 -11.02 7.37 -11.98
N LEU A 222 -10.66 6.73 -13.09
CA LEU A 222 -9.36 6.91 -13.75
C LEU A 222 -9.38 8.10 -14.73
N LYS A 223 -10.56 8.68 -14.99
CA LYS A 223 -10.75 9.86 -15.86
C LYS A 223 -10.39 11.17 -15.15
N ASP A 224 -10.79 11.30 -13.88
CA ASP A 224 -10.66 12.53 -13.09
C ASP A 224 -10.01 12.33 -11.71
N GLY A 225 -9.62 11.10 -11.37
CA GLY A 225 -9.00 10.77 -10.09
C GLY A 225 -9.95 10.83 -8.90
N THR A 226 -11.26 10.96 -9.12
CA THR A 226 -12.23 11.06 -8.02
C THR A 226 -12.39 9.72 -7.30
N VAL A 227 -12.45 9.79 -5.98
CA VAL A 227 -12.67 8.63 -5.10
C VAL A 227 -14.04 8.77 -4.47
N LYS A 228 -14.95 7.85 -4.79
CA LYS A 228 -16.30 7.80 -4.22
C LYS A 228 -16.45 6.54 -3.39
N SER A 229 -16.94 6.67 -2.17
CA SER A 229 -17.21 5.50 -1.34
C SER A 229 -18.36 4.67 -1.94
N ILE A 230 -18.23 3.34 -1.88
CA ILE A 230 -19.25 2.37 -2.30
C ILE A 230 -19.48 1.35 -1.19
N ALA A 231 -20.54 0.55 -1.28
CA ALA A 231 -20.81 -0.52 -0.33
C ALA A 231 -19.75 -1.63 -0.40
N GLY A 232 -19.30 -2.10 0.77
CA GLY A 232 -18.41 -3.27 0.89
C GLY A 232 -19.17 -4.60 0.88
N GLU A 233 -18.44 -5.68 0.63
CA GLU A 233 -18.98 -7.05 0.56
C GLU A 233 -18.72 -7.87 1.85
N SER A 234 -17.92 -7.35 2.77
CA SER A 234 -17.55 -8.03 4.01
C SER A 234 -17.58 -7.10 5.23
N ALA A 235 -17.42 -7.67 6.43
CA ALA A 235 -17.36 -6.90 7.67
C ALA A 235 -16.28 -5.82 7.59
N LYS A 236 -16.58 -4.67 8.19
CA LYS A 236 -15.71 -3.50 8.21
C LYS A 236 -14.41 -3.82 8.98
N PRO A 237 -13.23 -3.56 8.39
CA PRO A 237 -11.97 -3.77 9.11
C PRO A 237 -11.83 -2.75 10.24
N GLN A 238 -11.05 -3.09 11.27
CA GLN A 238 -10.74 -2.13 12.34
C GLN A 238 -9.83 -1.00 11.84
N LEU A 239 -8.86 -1.37 10.99
CA LEU A 239 -7.87 -0.46 10.41
C LEU A 239 -7.82 -0.64 8.89
N ALA A 240 -7.74 0.48 8.19
CA ALA A 240 -7.54 0.53 6.75
C ALA A 240 -6.07 0.30 6.41
N ILE A 241 -5.17 0.75 7.30
CA ILE A 241 -3.74 0.44 7.23
C ILE A 241 -3.27 0.08 8.64
N ASP A 242 -2.60 -1.05 8.76
CA ASP A 242 -1.96 -1.45 10.00
C ASP A 242 -0.48 -1.74 9.76
N THR A 243 0.37 -0.84 10.23
CA THR A 243 1.83 -0.98 10.19
C THR A 243 2.32 -1.64 11.47
N LYS A 244 2.99 -2.79 11.34
CA LYS A 244 3.64 -3.47 12.46
C LYS A 244 5.04 -2.90 12.70
N ALA A 245 5.74 -3.40 13.73
CA ALA A 245 7.00 -2.84 14.20
C ALA A 245 8.12 -2.77 13.15
N LEU A 246 8.14 -3.69 12.18
CA LEU A 246 9.13 -3.74 11.10
C LEU A 246 8.65 -3.05 9.82
N GLY A 247 7.41 -2.57 9.81
CA GLY A 247 6.79 -1.91 8.69
C GLY A 247 7.16 -0.43 8.59
N GLY A 248 7.14 0.11 7.38
CA GLY A 248 7.36 1.54 7.16
C GLY A 248 7.28 1.93 5.69
N MET A 249 7.03 3.21 5.43
CA MET A 249 6.94 3.76 4.09
C MET A 249 8.08 4.74 3.84
N TYR A 250 8.86 4.50 2.79
CA TYR A 250 10.05 5.28 2.45
C TYR A 250 9.98 5.68 0.97
N ALA A 251 9.73 6.96 0.72
CA ALA A 251 9.57 7.45 -0.65
C ALA A 251 10.09 8.87 -0.86
N ASN A 252 10.10 9.36 -2.10
CA ASN A 252 10.30 10.79 -2.37
C ASN A 252 9.04 11.60 -2.05
N LYS A 253 7.84 11.01 -2.22
CA LYS A 253 6.53 11.58 -1.88
C LYS A 253 5.59 10.50 -1.36
N ILE A 254 4.78 10.79 -0.34
CA ILE A 254 3.78 9.86 0.20
C ILE A 254 2.40 10.52 0.20
N ARG A 255 1.41 9.83 -0.36
CA ARG A 255 -0.02 10.18 -0.27
C ARG A 255 -0.82 9.01 0.26
N LEU A 256 -1.68 9.25 1.24
CA LEU A 256 -2.56 8.25 1.81
C LEU A 256 -3.97 8.81 1.88
N VAL A 257 -4.92 8.07 1.31
CA VAL A 257 -6.36 8.33 1.42
C VAL A 257 -7.05 7.09 1.97
N ALA A 258 -7.78 7.22 3.08
CA ALA A 258 -8.61 6.16 3.65
C ALA A 258 -10.03 6.69 3.86
N THR A 259 -10.98 6.16 3.10
CA THR A 259 -12.31 6.79 2.94
C THR A 259 -13.40 6.16 3.79
N GLU A 260 -13.21 4.92 4.26
CA GLU A 260 -14.24 4.18 4.99
C GLU A 260 -14.45 4.82 6.38
N ASP A 261 -15.62 5.43 6.57
CA ASP A 261 -15.93 6.26 7.74
C ASP A 261 -15.66 5.53 9.05
N GLY A 262 -14.90 6.10 9.97
CA GLY A 262 -14.56 5.50 11.26
C GLY A 262 -13.55 4.35 11.22
N VAL A 263 -13.06 3.94 10.05
CA VAL A 263 -11.91 3.03 9.96
C VAL A 263 -10.63 3.83 10.13
N GLY A 264 -9.81 3.46 11.11
CA GLY A 264 -8.57 4.16 11.40
C GLY A 264 -7.37 3.69 10.59
N VAL A 265 -6.22 4.31 10.82
CA VAL A 265 -4.91 3.84 10.36
C VAL A 265 -3.92 3.83 11.52
N ASN A 266 -3.04 2.84 11.55
CA ASN A 266 -1.89 2.75 12.45
C ASN A 266 -0.62 2.78 11.59
N LEU A 267 0.17 3.83 11.73
CA LEU A 267 1.37 4.10 10.93
C LEU A 267 2.58 4.15 11.86
N LYS A 268 3.63 3.38 11.61
CA LYS A 268 4.81 3.34 12.50
C LYS A 268 5.97 4.22 12.04
N GLU A 269 6.28 4.21 10.75
CA GLU A 269 7.38 4.98 10.18
C GLU A 269 7.00 5.49 8.79
N LEU A 270 7.09 6.81 8.59
CA LEU A 270 6.86 7.48 7.32
C LEU A 270 8.04 8.39 7.01
N THR A 271 8.72 8.19 5.88
CA THR A 271 9.82 9.05 5.45
C THR A 271 9.61 9.49 4.01
N SER A 272 9.59 10.80 3.80
CA SER A 272 9.69 11.45 2.50
C SER A 272 11.05 12.14 2.35
N ASP A 273 11.83 11.73 1.36
CA ASP A 273 13.20 12.23 1.15
C ASP A 273 13.27 13.52 0.33
N GLN A 274 12.27 13.81 -0.51
CA GLN A 274 12.31 14.95 -1.45
C GLN A 274 11.12 15.90 -1.36
N ARG A 275 9.92 15.41 -1.03
CA ARG A 275 8.67 16.18 -1.12
C ARG A 275 7.84 16.05 0.16
N ASP A 276 6.52 16.12 0.01
CA ASP A 276 5.52 16.20 1.06
C ASP A 276 4.99 14.82 1.45
N ILE A 277 4.39 14.77 2.63
CA ILE A 277 3.54 13.67 3.08
C ILE A 277 2.13 14.22 3.27
N THR A 278 1.13 13.58 2.63
CA THR A 278 -0.28 13.93 2.79
C THR A 278 -1.09 12.73 3.25
N LEU A 279 -1.76 12.85 4.38
CA LEU A 279 -2.66 11.84 4.95
C LEU A 279 -4.09 12.40 5.01
N ASN A 280 -5.06 11.70 4.43
CA ASN A 280 -6.48 12.03 4.53
C ASN A 280 -7.27 10.78 4.92
N VAL A 281 -7.75 10.75 6.16
CA VAL A 281 -8.34 9.56 6.76
C VAL A 281 -9.69 9.93 7.39
N ASN A 282 -10.77 9.26 6.97
CA ASN A 282 -12.10 9.43 7.56
C ASN A 282 -12.25 8.74 8.93
N GLY A 283 -11.20 8.71 9.75
CA GLY A 283 -11.11 7.96 10.99
C GLY A 283 -9.99 8.43 11.90
N LYS A 284 -9.57 7.56 12.83
CA LYS A 284 -8.44 7.82 13.73
C LYS A 284 -7.11 7.53 13.04
N ILE A 285 -6.13 8.42 13.22
CA ILE A 285 -4.75 8.24 12.79
C ILE A 285 -3.90 8.03 14.06
N GLU A 286 -3.38 6.82 14.25
CA GLU A 286 -2.28 6.59 15.17
C GLU A 286 -0.97 6.77 14.39
N LEU A 287 -0.26 7.85 14.70
CA LEU A 287 0.91 8.30 13.96
C LEU A 287 2.19 8.00 14.74
N GLY A 288 3.09 7.26 14.10
CA GLY A 288 4.45 7.01 14.53
C GLY A 288 5.43 8.03 13.98
N ASN A 289 6.71 7.65 13.93
CA ASN A 289 7.75 8.54 13.46
C ASN A 289 7.48 8.96 12.02
N THR A 290 7.61 10.26 11.76
CA THR A 290 7.25 10.85 10.47
C THR A 290 8.25 11.94 10.11
N ARG A 291 8.85 11.84 8.93
CA ARG A 291 9.77 12.85 8.39
C ARG A 291 9.34 13.24 6.98
N ALA A 292 8.75 14.41 6.83
CA ALA A 292 8.50 15.02 5.51
C ALA A 292 9.66 15.94 5.13
N LYS A 293 10.18 15.83 3.90
CA LYS A 293 11.24 16.74 3.44
C LYS A 293 10.74 18.18 3.29
N THR A 294 9.51 18.33 2.80
CA THR A 294 8.85 19.63 2.64
C THR A 294 7.70 19.74 3.63
N ASP A 295 6.45 19.65 3.17
CA ASP A 295 5.26 19.88 3.97
C ASP A 295 4.68 18.55 4.51
N LEU A 296 4.02 18.60 5.66
CA LEU A 296 3.24 17.50 6.22
C LEU A 296 1.79 17.95 6.40
N ASN A 297 0.88 17.31 5.68
CA ASN A 297 -0.56 17.58 5.77
C ASN A 297 -1.29 16.35 6.29
N ILE A 298 -1.96 16.48 7.42
CA ILE A 298 -2.70 15.39 8.06
C ILE A 298 -4.13 15.84 8.25
N MET A 299 -5.07 15.09 7.71
CA MET A 299 -6.50 15.28 7.89
C MET A 299 -7.13 14.00 8.45
N GLY A 300 -7.79 14.11 9.59
CA GLY A 300 -8.34 12.98 10.33
C GLY A 300 -9.56 13.36 11.18
N LYS A 301 -10.29 12.37 11.71
CA LYS A 301 -11.23 12.65 12.82
C LYS A 301 -10.46 12.85 14.11
N GLU A 302 -9.52 11.94 14.37
CA GLU A 302 -8.63 11.99 15.54
C GLU A 302 -7.21 11.72 15.06
N THR A 303 -6.23 12.48 15.55
CA THR A 303 -4.82 12.13 15.41
C THR A 303 -4.23 11.92 16.80
N TYR A 304 -3.62 10.75 17.01
CA TYR A 304 -2.92 10.38 18.24
C TYR A 304 -1.44 10.20 17.96
N ILE A 305 -0.59 10.91 18.71
CA ILE A 305 0.87 10.83 18.65
C ILE A 305 1.36 10.37 20.03
N ALA A 306 1.91 9.16 20.09
CA ALA A 306 2.36 8.55 21.33
C ALA A 306 3.64 9.23 21.90
N PRO A 307 3.97 9.00 23.18
CA PRO A 307 5.25 9.43 23.75
C PRO A 307 6.46 8.92 22.96
N ASN A 308 7.52 9.71 22.91
CA ASN A 308 8.77 9.41 22.20
C ASN A 308 8.66 9.29 20.66
N ILE A 309 7.51 9.65 20.08
CA ILE A 309 7.36 9.77 18.64
C ILE A 309 7.86 11.15 18.19
N ASN A 310 8.56 11.18 17.05
CA ASN A 310 9.05 12.40 16.42
C ASN A 310 8.40 12.59 15.04
N VAL A 311 7.73 13.74 14.88
CA VAL A 311 7.02 14.14 13.66
C VAL A 311 7.63 15.45 13.18
N GLN A 312 8.17 15.46 11.97
CA GLN A 312 8.89 16.62 11.44
C GLN A 312 8.54 16.88 9.99
N ALA A 313 8.49 18.16 9.65
CA ALA A 313 8.43 18.64 8.28
C ALA A 313 9.52 19.69 8.06
N GLY A 314 10.24 19.61 6.95
CA GLY A 314 11.25 20.61 6.60
C GLY A 314 10.69 22.00 6.30
N ARG A 315 9.39 22.10 6.05
CA ARG A 315 8.64 23.34 5.85
C ARG A 315 7.42 23.39 6.77
N ASP A 316 6.22 23.29 6.21
CA ASP A 316 4.98 23.61 6.90
C ASP A 316 4.31 22.33 7.42
N ILE A 317 3.66 22.41 8.60
CA ILE A 317 2.80 21.33 9.12
C ILE A 317 1.37 21.83 9.18
N THR A 318 0.44 21.07 8.60
CA THR A 318 -1.01 21.24 8.81
C THR A 318 -1.60 20.00 9.44
N LEU A 319 -2.15 20.13 10.65
CA LEU A 319 -2.89 19.09 11.35
C LEU A 319 -4.37 19.48 11.39
N ALA A 320 -5.18 18.92 10.52
CA ALA A 320 -6.62 19.18 10.45
C ALA A 320 -7.44 18.03 11.03
N ASN A 321 -7.80 18.12 12.30
CA ASN A 321 -8.46 17.04 13.03
C ASN A 321 -9.69 17.54 13.79
N THR A 322 -10.66 16.68 14.10
CA THR A 322 -11.64 17.04 15.15
C THR A 322 -10.96 17.06 16.52
N THR A 323 -10.12 16.05 16.78
CA THR A 323 -9.34 15.93 18.01
C THR A 323 -7.87 15.66 17.69
N LEU A 324 -6.96 16.40 18.33
CA LEU A 324 -5.53 16.11 18.35
C LEU A 324 -5.11 15.71 19.78
N GLU A 325 -4.51 14.54 19.92
CA GLU A 325 -3.86 14.07 21.14
C GLU A 325 -2.36 13.89 20.89
N ASN A 326 -1.58 14.90 21.26
CA ASN A 326 -0.13 14.86 21.17
C ASN A 326 0.51 14.56 22.53
N LYS A 327 1.34 13.51 22.55
CA LYS A 327 2.25 13.17 23.65
C LYS A 327 3.72 13.10 23.19
N GLY A 328 3.96 13.32 21.90
CA GLY A 328 5.28 13.28 21.26
C GLY A 328 5.74 14.66 20.78
N SER A 329 6.77 14.67 19.94
CA SER A 329 7.37 15.91 19.43
C SER A 329 6.95 16.16 17.98
N VAL A 330 6.31 17.30 17.73
CA VAL A 330 5.91 17.76 16.40
C VAL A 330 6.64 19.07 16.10
N THR A 331 7.46 19.08 15.05
CA THR A 331 8.29 20.24 14.68
C THR A 331 8.17 20.62 13.21
N ALA A 332 7.72 21.83 12.93
CA ALA A 332 7.70 22.42 11.58
C ALA A 332 8.94 23.29 11.36
N GLY A 333 9.59 23.16 10.20
CA GLY A 333 10.72 23.99 9.78
C GLY A 333 10.33 25.43 9.43
N ARG A 334 9.04 25.70 9.22
CA ARG A 334 8.45 27.03 8.99
C ARG A 334 7.20 27.19 9.85
N ASP A 335 6.02 27.19 9.24
CA ASP A 335 4.75 27.41 9.92
C ASP A 335 4.10 26.09 10.41
N MET A 336 3.30 26.18 11.48
CA MET A 336 2.42 25.09 11.91
C MET A 336 0.97 25.59 12.05
N ARG A 337 0.03 24.88 11.43
CA ARG A 337 -1.41 25.10 11.58
C ARG A 337 -2.04 23.88 12.21
N VAL A 338 -2.63 24.06 13.39
CA VAL A 338 -3.38 23.03 14.09
C VAL A 338 -4.85 23.43 14.08
N PHE A 339 -5.64 22.67 13.33
CA PHE A 339 -7.09 22.75 13.34
C PHE A 339 -7.66 21.64 14.21
N GLY A 340 -8.51 22.00 15.18
CA GLY A 340 -9.38 21.06 15.85
C GLY A 340 -10.23 21.62 16.97
N ASP A 341 -11.30 20.87 17.27
CA ASP A 341 -12.23 21.24 18.34
C ASP A 341 -11.62 20.96 19.72
N THR A 342 -10.80 19.91 19.82
CA THR A 342 -10.04 19.57 21.01
C THR A 342 -8.58 19.33 20.65
N VAL A 343 -7.67 20.09 21.26
CA VAL A 343 -6.22 19.93 21.13
C VAL A 343 -5.64 19.65 22.50
N ARG A 344 -5.05 18.47 22.69
CA ARG A 344 -4.34 18.08 23.92
C ARG A 344 -2.87 17.87 23.61
N ASN A 345 -2.01 18.69 24.19
CA ASN A 345 -0.56 18.53 24.21
C ASN A 345 -0.15 18.19 25.64
N THR A 346 0.15 16.91 25.91
CA THR A 346 0.31 16.44 27.30
C THR A 346 1.51 15.52 27.50
N GLY A 347 2.24 15.76 28.58
CA GLY A 347 3.39 14.97 29.01
C GLY A 347 4.74 15.59 28.66
N ASP A 348 5.78 15.22 29.42
CA ASP A 348 7.06 15.95 29.49
C ASP A 348 7.83 16.06 28.17
N LYS A 349 7.54 15.17 27.20
CA LYS A 349 8.13 15.18 25.85
C LYS A 349 7.19 15.72 24.78
N ALA A 350 5.98 16.11 25.16
CA ALA A 350 4.99 16.64 24.24
C ALA A 350 5.38 18.06 23.82
N LEU A 351 5.62 18.22 22.52
CA LEU A 351 6.06 19.46 21.90
C LEU A 351 5.23 19.72 20.64
N LEU A 352 4.69 20.92 20.54
CA LEU A 352 4.28 21.52 19.26
C LEU A 352 5.19 22.73 19.02
N GLN A 353 6.02 22.67 17.98
CA GLN A 353 6.96 23.74 17.67
C GLN A 353 6.91 24.10 16.18
N ALA A 354 6.78 25.40 15.92
CA ALA A 354 7.05 25.98 14.60
C ALA A 354 8.35 26.80 14.66
N ASN A 355 9.06 26.90 13.53
CA ASN A 355 10.16 27.85 13.44
C ASN A 355 9.62 29.28 13.35
N ASP A 356 8.68 29.49 12.43
CA ASP A 356 8.07 30.78 12.15
C ASP A 356 6.81 30.93 13.01
N ASN A 357 5.61 30.73 12.45
CA ASN A 357 4.35 30.97 13.18
C ASN A 357 3.60 29.67 13.52
N LEU A 358 2.82 29.70 14.60
CA LEU A 358 1.98 28.58 15.03
C LEU A 358 0.56 29.07 15.27
N TRP A 359 -0.43 28.47 14.60
CA TRP A 359 -1.86 28.75 14.87
C TRP A 359 -2.57 27.53 15.43
N ILE A 360 -3.41 27.74 16.45
CA ILE A 360 -4.33 26.73 16.97
C ILE A 360 -5.76 27.29 16.94
N GLN A 361 -6.62 26.70 16.10
CA GLN A 361 -8.01 27.13 15.90
C GLN A 361 -8.90 25.93 15.55
N LYS A 362 -10.22 26.09 15.50
CA LYS A 362 -11.11 24.96 15.15
C LYS A 362 -11.00 24.58 13.67
N ASP A 363 -10.96 25.58 12.80
CA ASP A 363 -11.01 25.46 11.35
C ASP A 363 -10.37 26.68 10.66
N ALA A 364 -10.33 26.66 9.33
CA ALA A 364 -9.71 27.71 8.52
C ALA A 364 -10.45 29.07 8.59
N GLN A 365 -11.68 29.10 9.12
CA GLN A 365 -12.48 30.32 9.29
C GLN A 365 -12.14 31.06 10.58
N GLY A 366 -11.29 30.48 11.45
CA GLY A 366 -10.94 31.08 12.73
C GLY A 366 -11.97 30.84 13.82
N ASN A 367 -12.84 29.83 13.66
CA ASN A 367 -13.79 29.49 14.72
C ASN A 367 -13.07 28.99 15.98
N LYS A 368 -13.67 29.26 17.14
CA LYS A 368 -13.13 28.87 18.44
C LYS A 368 -13.33 27.36 18.67
N GLY A 369 -12.25 26.66 19.05
CA GLY A 369 -12.34 25.26 19.51
C GLY A 369 -12.89 25.15 20.93
N GLN A 370 -13.35 23.97 21.32
CA GLN A 370 -13.83 23.69 22.68
C GLN A 370 -12.71 23.66 23.73
N LEU A 371 -11.55 23.07 23.40
CA LEU A 371 -10.47 22.87 24.37
C LEU A 371 -9.09 22.93 23.71
N VAL A 372 -8.19 23.71 24.33
CA VAL A 372 -6.73 23.60 24.13
C VAL A 372 -6.11 23.33 25.50
N GLU A 373 -5.59 22.12 25.69
CA GLU A 373 -4.92 21.69 26.91
C GLU A 373 -3.42 21.54 26.65
N ASN A 374 -2.60 22.29 27.39
CA ASN A 374 -1.15 22.11 27.41
C ASN A 374 -0.70 21.80 28.85
N ARG A 375 -0.42 20.52 29.15
CA ARG A 375 -0.09 20.07 30.52
C ARG A 375 1.22 19.32 30.56
N SER A 376 2.14 19.80 31.39
CA SER A 376 3.52 19.28 31.47
C SER A 376 4.18 19.20 30.10
N ALA A 377 3.88 20.14 29.20
CA ALA A 377 4.18 20.08 27.78
C ALA A 377 4.50 21.47 27.24
N THR A 378 5.06 21.55 26.03
CA THR A 378 5.48 22.81 25.42
C THR A 378 4.75 23.08 24.10
N ILE A 379 4.24 24.29 23.93
CA ILE A 379 3.80 24.87 22.66
C ILE A 379 4.60 26.16 22.48
N LYS A 380 5.34 26.30 21.38
CA LYS A 380 6.17 27.49 21.15
C LYS A 380 6.49 27.71 19.67
N THR A 381 6.92 28.93 19.38
CA THR A 381 7.62 29.30 18.14
C THR A 381 9.10 29.55 18.43
N VAL A 382 9.94 29.59 17.39
CA VAL A 382 11.35 30.01 17.53
C VAL A 382 11.48 31.52 17.33
N GLN A 383 10.86 32.06 16.29
CA GLN A 383 11.01 33.48 15.92
C GLN A 383 9.71 34.19 15.49
N GLY A 384 8.58 33.50 15.34
CA GLY A 384 7.29 34.09 14.95
C GLY A 384 6.22 34.03 16.04
N ASP A 385 4.97 34.27 15.64
CA ASP A 385 3.84 34.43 16.57
C ASP A 385 3.13 33.10 16.88
N LEU A 386 2.56 33.02 18.09
CA LEU A 386 1.67 31.96 18.55
C LEU A 386 0.24 32.48 18.71
#